data_AF-A0A5B7CD23-F1
#
_entry.id   AF-A0A5B7CD23-F1
#
_cell.length_a   1.000
_cell.length_b   1.000
_cell.length_c   1.000
_cell.angle_alpha   90.00
_cell.angle_beta   90.00
_cell.angle_gamma   90.00
#
_symmetry.space_group_name_H-M   'P 1'
#
loop_
_entity.id
_entity.type
_entity.pdbx_description
1 polymer ?
#
loop_
_entity_poly.entity_id
_entity_poly.type
_entity_poly.pdbx_seq_one_letter_code
_entity_poly.pdbx_strand_id
1 'polypeptide(L)'
;IAEPEGGEVIGEKAASPWLYIVPWGIRKVLNYIAQRYNNPPIYVTENGMDDEDNDTSPLHEMLDDKMRVGYFKGYLAAVAQAIKWVTVTSILSQIHVSHVLVF
;
A
#
# COMPACT_ATOMS: atom_id res chain seq x y z
N ILE A 1 13.52 11.81 -6.21
CA ILE A 1 14.40 11.33 -5.12
C ILE A 1 15.65 10.83 -5.81
N ALA A 2 16.82 11.40 -5.52
CA ALA A 2 18.07 10.93 -6.12
C ALA A 2 18.32 9.50 -5.63
N GLU A 3 18.55 8.55 -6.54
CA GLU A 3 19.00 7.21 -6.14
C GLU A 3 20.45 7.35 -5.64
N PRO A 4 20.74 6.97 -4.39
CA PRO A 4 22.10 7.08 -3.87
C PRO A 4 23.02 6.18 -4.70
N GLU A 5 24.17 6.70 -5.14
CA GLU A 5 25.17 5.91 -5.87
C GLU A 5 25.54 4.67 -5.05
N GLY A 6 25.19 3.49 -5.57
CA GLY A 6 25.45 2.19 -4.94
C GLY A 6 24.38 1.68 -3.97
N GLY A 7 23.20 2.29 -3.88
CA GLY A 7 22.07 1.77 -3.09
C GLY A 7 21.23 0.72 -3.82
N GLU A 8 20.63 -0.21 -3.08
CA GLU A 8 19.59 -1.11 -3.60
C GLU A 8 18.22 -0.41 -3.57
N VAL A 9 17.39 -0.64 -4.59
CA VAL A 9 16.01 -0.16 -4.62
C VAL A 9 15.18 -0.80 -3.51
N ILE A 10 14.34 -0.02 -2.83
CA ILE A 10 13.55 -0.47 -1.67
C ILE A 10 12.41 -1.44 -2.04
N GLY A 11 12.02 -1.44 -3.31
CA GLY A 11 10.92 -2.24 -3.85
C GLY A 11 10.82 -2.08 -5.36
N GLU A 12 9.91 -2.84 -5.96
CA GLU A 12 9.56 -2.72 -7.38
C GLU A 12 8.95 -1.33 -7.65
N LYS A 13 9.27 -0.74 -8.80
CA LYS A 13 8.83 0.60 -9.19
C LYS A 13 7.57 0.50 -10.07
N ALA A 14 6.57 1.34 -9.79
CA ALA A 14 5.40 1.51 -10.66
C ALA A 14 5.70 2.51 -11.80
N ALA A 15 4.69 2.92 -12.57
CA ALA A 15 4.88 3.84 -13.69
C ALA A 15 5.36 5.23 -13.23
N SER A 16 4.75 5.74 -12.16
CA SER A 16 5.16 7.00 -11.57
C SER A 16 6.56 6.91 -10.97
N PRO A 17 7.47 7.88 -11.26
CA PRO A 17 8.86 7.81 -10.82
C PRO A 17 9.04 7.87 -9.30
N TRP A 18 8.02 8.30 -8.58
CA TRP A 18 7.99 8.42 -7.13
C TRP A 18 7.35 7.22 -6.42
N LEU A 19 6.69 6.31 -7.15
CA LEU A 19 5.90 5.23 -6.55
C LEU A 19 6.68 3.90 -6.55
N TYR A 20 7.10 3.49 -5.36
CA TYR A 20 7.71 2.17 -5.12
C TYR A 20 6.73 1.31 -4.32
N ILE A 21 6.62 0.03 -4.69
CA ILE A 21 5.72 -0.94 -4.09
C ILE A 21 6.35 -1.50 -2.81
N VAL A 22 5.85 -1.05 -1.66
CA VAL A 22 6.43 -1.35 -0.34
C VAL A 22 5.32 -1.76 0.65
N PRO A 23 4.68 -2.93 0.47
CA PRO A 23 3.53 -3.33 1.30
C PRO A 23 3.88 -3.46 2.79
N TRP A 24 5.11 -3.82 3.15
CA TRP A 24 5.51 -3.83 4.57
C TRP A 24 5.56 -2.43 5.18
N GLY A 25 5.66 -1.37 4.36
CA GLY A 25 5.70 0.02 4.78
C GLY A 25 4.39 0.46 5.43
N ILE A 26 3.23 0.17 4.83
CA ILE A 26 1.93 0.56 5.39
C ILE A 26 1.69 -0.10 6.75
N ARG A 27 2.12 -1.35 6.95
CA ARG A 27 2.07 -2.02 8.26
C ARG A 27 2.86 -1.24 9.31
N LYS A 28 4.09 -0.84 9.00
CA LYS A 28 4.93 -0.07 9.94
C LYS A 28 4.30 1.27 10.28
N VAL A 29 3.75 1.97 9.30
CA VAL A 29 3.09 3.27 9.50
C VAL A 29 1.85 3.13 10.39
N LEU A 30 0.98 2.16 10.12
CA LEU A 30 -0.21 1.91 10.95
C LEU A 30 0.15 1.56 12.40
N ASN A 31 1.13 0.68 12.60
CA ASN A 31 1.63 0.33 13.93
C ASN A 31 2.23 1.56 14.64
N TYR A 32 3.00 2.39 13.92
CA TYR A 32 3.58 3.61 14.48
C TYR A 32 2.50 4.59 14.92
N ILE A 33 1.49 4.86 14.09
CA ILE A 33 0.38 5.75 14.43
C ILE A 33 -0.35 5.22 15.67
N ALA A 34 -0.66 3.92 15.70
CA ALA A 34 -1.33 3.30 16.84
C ALA A 34 -0.51 3.44 18.14
N GLN A 35 0.80 3.22 18.10
CA GLN A 35 1.66 3.40 19.27
C GLN A 35 1.81 4.88 19.67
N ARG A 36 2.03 5.76 18.70
CA ARG A 36 2.40 7.16 18.92
C ARG A 36 1.22 8.02 19.41
N TYR A 37 0.01 7.66 19.03
CA TYR A 37 -1.21 8.44 19.28
C TYR A 37 -2.24 7.72 20.15
N ASN A 38 -1.82 6.72 20.93
CA ASN A 38 -2.68 5.96 21.84
C ASN A 38 -3.86 5.28 21.12
N ASN A 39 -3.57 4.68 19.98
CA ASN A 39 -4.46 3.81 19.22
C ASN A 39 -5.84 4.44 18.91
N PRO A 40 -5.88 5.59 18.20
CA PRO A 40 -7.15 6.16 17.75
C PRO A 40 -7.77 5.26 16.66
N PRO A 41 -9.04 5.46 16.30
CA PRO A 41 -9.57 4.93 15.04
C PRO A 41 -8.74 5.42 13.85
N ILE A 42 -8.33 4.52 12.96
CA ILE A 42 -7.52 4.83 11.78
C ILE A 42 -8.30 4.45 10.53
N TYR A 43 -8.32 5.35 9.55
CA TYR A 43 -8.91 5.12 8.23
C TYR A 43 -7.81 5.21 7.17
N VAL A 44 -7.68 4.16 6.36
CA VAL A 44 -6.87 4.23 5.14
C VAL A 44 -7.77 4.81 4.06
N THR A 45 -7.59 6.09 3.75
CA THR A 45 -8.40 6.79 2.74
C THR A 45 -7.84 6.66 1.33
N GLU A 46 -6.56 6.34 1.15
CA GLU A 46 -5.99 6.15 -0.18
C GLU A 46 -4.94 5.04 -0.15
N ASN A 47 -5.01 4.15 -1.13
CA ASN A 47 -4.00 3.15 -1.43
C ASN A 47 -4.17 2.75 -2.90
N GLY A 48 -3.15 2.96 -3.72
CA GLY A 48 -3.28 2.76 -5.15
C GLY A 48 -1.93 2.72 -5.86
N MET A 49 -1.98 2.24 -7.09
CA MET A 49 -0.83 2.15 -7.98
C MET A 49 -1.27 2.37 -9.42
N ASP A 50 -0.46 3.16 -10.12
CA ASP A 50 -0.57 3.42 -11.55
C ASP A 50 0.15 2.36 -12.35
N ASP A 51 -0.44 2.00 -13.50
CA ASP A 51 0.23 1.16 -14.49
C ASP A 51 0.84 2.06 -15.57
N GLU A 52 1.82 1.51 -16.29
CA GLU A 52 2.35 2.16 -17.49
C GLU A 52 1.24 2.24 -18.53
N ASP A 53 1.01 3.44 -19.05
CA ASP A 53 0.00 3.63 -20.09
C ASP A 53 0.62 3.38 -21.47
N ASN A 54 -0.09 2.59 -22.27
CA ASN A 54 0.23 2.42 -23.68
C ASN A 54 -1.07 2.53 -24.48
N ASP A 55 -1.32 3.73 -25.02
CA ASP A 55 -2.49 4.08 -25.84
C ASP A 55 -2.70 3.15 -27.06
N THR A 56 -1.70 2.34 -27.41
CA THR A 56 -1.76 1.40 -28.54
C THR A 56 -2.06 -0.04 -28.12
N SER A 57 -2.06 -0.35 -26.82
CA SER A 57 -2.32 -1.70 -26.33
C SER A 57 -3.79 -2.11 -26.54
N PRO A 58 -4.06 -3.35 -26.98
CA PRO A 58 -5.41 -3.89 -27.00
C PRO A 58 -6.07 -3.87 -25.62
N LEU A 59 -7.38 -3.60 -25.57
CA LEU A 59 -8.15 -3.52 -24.31
C LEU A 59 -7.94 -4.74 -23.39
N HIS A 60 -7.86 -5.95 -23.94
CA HIS A 60 -7.68 -7.16 -23.14
C HIS A 60 -6.31 -7.24 -22.44
N GLU A 61 -5.28 -6.60 -23.00
CA GLU A 61 -3.96 -6.48 -22.36
C GLU A 61 -4.00 -5.42 -21.26
N MET A 62 -4.67 -4.28 -21.52
CA MET A 62 -4.86 -3.21 -20.51
C MET A 62 -5.66 -3.70 -19.29
N LEU A 63 -6.59 -4.64 -19.50
CA LEU A 63 -7.39 -5.25 -18.44
C LEU A 63 -6.67 -6.39 -17.69
N ASP A 64 -5.52 -6.87 -18.19
CA ASP A 64 -4.73 -7.93 -17.52
C ASP A 64 -3.73 -7.32 -16.52
N ASP A 65 -4.25 -6.59 -15.54
CA ASP A 65 -3.51 -5.76 -14.57
C ASP A 65 -2.93 -6.55 -13.39
N LYS A 66 -2.18 -7.62 -13.68
CA LYS A 66 -1.62 -8.54 -12.66
C LYS A 66 -0.78 -7.83 -11.60
N MET A 67 -0.05 -6.77 -11.97
CA MET A 67 0.80 -6.00 -11.06
C MET A 67 -0.04 -5.24 -10.04
N ARG A 68 -1.10 -4.53 -10.48
CA ARG A 68 -2.06 -3.86 -9.60
C ARG A 68 -2.78 -4.86 -8.68
N VAL A 69 -3.17 -6.03 -9.18
CA VAL A 69 -3.73 -7.10 -8.36
C VAL A 69 -2.74 -7.56 -7.27
N GLY A 70 -1.46 -7.72 -7.63
CA GLY A 70 -0.39 -8.05 -6.69
C GLY A 70 -0.18 -6.98 -5.62
N TYR A 71 -0.17 -5.70 -6.04
CA TYR A 71 -0.10 -4.53 -5.16
C TYR A 71 -1.19 -4.59 -4.08
N PHE A 72 -2.47 -4.67 -4.48
CA PHE A 72 -3.58 -4.67 -3.53
C PHE A 72 -3.55 -5.89 -2.60
N LYS A 73 -3.23 -7.09 -3.11
CA LYS A 73 -3.06 -8.28 -2.27
C LYS A 73 -1.99 -8.08 -1.20
N GLY A 74 -0.84 -7.52 -1.58
CA GLY A 74 0.26 -7.25 -0.66
C GLY A 74 -0.10 -6.22 0.42
N TYR A 75 -0.69 -5.09 0.02
CA TYR A 75 -1.06 -4.03 0.95
C TYR A 75 -2.21 -4.44 1.88
N LEU A 76 -3.24 -5.12 1.38
CA LEU A 76 -4.32 -5.66 2.23
C LEU A 76 -3.80 -6.69 3.23
N ALA A 77 -2.88 -7.58 2.83
CA ALA A 77 -2.24 -8.52 3.74
C ALA A 77 -1.43 -7.79 4.83
N ALA A 78 -0.72 -6.72 4.48
CA ALA A 78 0.05 -5.91 5.43
C ALA A 78 -0.86 -5.15 6.41
N VAL A 79 -1.98 -4.59 5.94
CA VAL A 79 -2.99 -3.95 6.80
C VAL A 79 -3.61 -4.98 7.75
N ALA A 80 -3.95 -6.18 7.25
CA ALA A 80 -4.46 -7.26 8.10
C ALA A 80 -3.45 -7.68 9.19
N GLN A 81 -2.15 -7.69 8.87
CA GLN A 81 -1.09 -7.91 9.86
C GLN A 81 -1.00 -6.77 10.88
N ALA A 82 -1.19 -5.52 10.47
CA ALA A 82 -1.22 -4.38 11.39
C ALA A 82 -2.41 -4.46 12.36
N ILE A 83 -3.61 -4.79 11.86
CA ILE A 83 -4.80 -5.02 12.68
C ILE A 83 -4.54 -6.11 13.71
N LYS A 84 -4.07 -7.29 13.28
CA LYS A 84 -3.74 -8.39 14.18
C LYS A 84 -2.74 -7.98 15.26
N TRP A 85 -1.72 -7.20 14.89
CA TRP A 85 -0.73 -6.70 15.84
C TRP A 85 -1.38 -5.78 16.89
N VAL A 86 -2.16 -4.79 16.45
CA VAL A 86 -2.85 -3.85 17.35
C VAL A 86 -3.82 -4.57 18.29
N THR A 87 -4.67 -5.47 17.76
CA THR A 87 -5.66 -6.22 18.57
C THR A 87 -5.00 -7.10 19.63
N VAL A 88 -3.85 -7.71 19.33
CA VAL A 88 -3.10 -8.50 20.33
C VAL A 88 -2.54 -7.61 21.43
N THR A 89 -2.22 -6.35 21.13
CA THR A 89 -1.64 -5.39 22.09
C THR A 89 -2.65 -4.51 22.81
N SER A 90 -3.91 -4.41 22.32
CA SER A 90 -4.91 -3.47 22.83
C SER A 90 -6.34 -4.00 22.56
N ILE A 91 -7.20 -4.06 23.59
CA ILE A 91 -8.54 -4.68 23.54
C ILE A 91 -9.56 -3.85 22.70
N LEU A 92 -9.14 -2.77 22.05
CA LEU A 92 -9.98 -1.90 21.22
C LEU A 92 -9.31 -1.67 19.84
N SER A 93 -9.63 -2.46 18.81
CA SER A 93 -9.09 -2.24 17.45
C SER A 93 -10.11 -1.60 16.53
N GLN A 94 -9.77 -0.47 15.89
CA GLN A 94 -10.63 0.24 14.92
C GLN A 94 -9.80 0.76 13.72
N ILE A 95 -9.07 -0.12 13.04
CA ILE A 95 -8.54 0.21 11.70
C ILE A 95 -9.61 -0.14 10.69
N HIS A 96 -10.05 0.85 9.92
CA HIS A 96 -11.05 0.70 8.87
C HIS A 96 -10.40 0.98 7.51
N VAL A 97 -10.66 0.10 6.55
CA VAL A 97 -10.36 0.35 5.15
C VAL A 97 -11.71 0.63 4.48
N SER A 98 -11.96 1.90 4.17
CA SER A 98 -13.12 2.30 3.39
C SER A 98 -12.73 2.27 1.91
N HIS A 99 -13.53 1.62 1.07
CA HIS A 99 -13.33 1.63 -0.38
C HIS A 99 -13.24 3.08 -0.86
N VAL A 100 -12.12 3.43 -1.50
CA VAL A 100 -11.95 4.73 -2.16
C VAL A 100 -11.84 4.50 -3.65
N LEU A 101 -12.73 5.19 -4.38
CA LEU A 101 -12.61 5.41 -5.81
C LEU A 101 -11.25 6.08 -6.08
N VAL A 102 -10.40 5.41 -6.83
CA VAL A 102 -9.30 6.06 -7.55
C VAL A 102 -9.93 6.73 -8.77
N PHE A 103 -9.67 8.03 -8.97
CA PHE A 103 -9.99 8.73 -10.23
C PHE A 103 -9.08 8.22 -11.34
#